data_AF-A0A920TM05-F1
#
_entry.id   AF-A0A920TM05-F1
#
_cell.length_a   1.000
_cell.length_b   1.000
_cell.length_c   1.000
_cell.angle_alpha   90.00
_cell.angle_beta   90.00
_cell.angle_gamma   90.00
#
_symmetry.space_group_name_H-M   'P 1'
#
loop_
_entity.id
_entity.type
_entity.pdbx_description
1 polymer ?
#
loop_
_entity_poly.entity_id
_entity_poly.type
_entity_poly.pdbx_seq_one_letter_code
_entity_poly.pdbx_strand_id
1 'polypeptide(L)' 'MYSEWLINGSRHNYPAGRPRIGDMVLFSNRILNEDDTLTLDDMTLGQISHALEVPVRVVGDSPAEFFTAINHG' A
#
# COMPACT_ATOMS: atom_id res chain seq x y z
N MET A 1 -7.77 -15.57 -18.50
CA MET A 1 -9.20 -15.25 -18.29
C MET A 1 -9.25 -13.79 -17.83
N TYR A 2 -10.19 -12.97 -18.30
CA TYR A 2 -10.36 -11.58 -17.83
C TYR A 2 -11.70 -11.51 -17.08
N SER A 3 -11.76 -10.72 -16.01
CA SER A 3 -13.00 -10.44 -15.29
C SER A 3 -13.44 -9.02 -15.60
N GLU A 4 -14.67 -8.88 -16.08
CA GLU A 4 -15.27 -7.57 -16.39
C GLU A 4 -15.83 -6.94 -15.12
N TRP A 5 -15.46 -5.69 -14.85
CA TRP A 5 -16.04 -4.88 -13.78
C TRP A 5 -16.46 -3.51 -14.33
N LEU A 6 -17.56 -2.96 -13.77
CA LEU A 6 -18.05 -1.62 -14.08
C LEU A 6 -17.54 -0.63 -13.03
N ILE A 7 -16.74 0.34 -13.46
CA ILE A 7 -16.36 1.50 -12.64
C ILE A 7 -16.80 2.74 -13.42
N ASN A 8 -17.62 3.60 -12.79
CA ASN A 8 -18.15 4.83 -13.40
C ASN A 8 -18.80 4.62 -14.78
N GLY A 9 -19.56 3.53 -14.93
CA GLY A 9 -20.30 3.21 -16.17
C GLY A 9 -19.44 2.76 -17.35
N SER A 10 -18.12 2.67 -17.20
CA SER A 10 -17.22 2.16 -18.23
C SER A 10 -16.82 0.73 -17.93
N ARG A 11 -16.85 -0.13 -18.95
CA ARG A 11 -16.39 -1.52 -18.84
C ARG A 11 -14.87 -1.55 -18.90
N HIS A 12 -14.25 -2.08 -17.86
CA HIS A 12 -12.81 -2.27 -17.81
C HIS A 12 -12.48 -3.76 -17.78
N ASN A 13 -11.57 -4.18 -18.67
CA ASN A 13 -11.03 -5.54 -18.69
C ASN A 13 -9.81 -5.61 -17.78
N TYR A 14 -9.97 -6.20 -16.59
CA TYR A 14 -8.84 -6.52 -15.73
C TYR A 14 -8.42 -7.97 -15.98
N PRO A 15 -7.11 -8.25 -16.17
CA PRO A 15 -6.64 -9.63 -16.20
C PRO A 15 -7.10 -10.33 -14.92
N ALA A 16 -7.63 -11.55 -15.01
CA ALA A 16 -7.96 -12.34 -13.83
C ALA A 16 -6.64 -12.68 -13.12
N GLY A 17 -6.29 -11.83 -12.17
CA GLY A 17 -5.15 -11.89 -11.30
C GLY A 17 -5.55 -11.23 -9.99
N ARG A 18 -4.82 -11.54 -8.92
CA ARG A 18 -5.07 -10.94 -7.60
C ARG A 18 -5.21 -9.42 -7.73
N PRO A 19 -6.09 -8.76 -6.95
CA PRO A 19 -6.18 -7.31 -6.95
C PRO A 19 -4.77 -6.74 -6.86
N ARG A 20 -4.36 -5.98 -7.88
CA ARG A 20 -3.04 -5.35 -7.84
C ARG A 20 -3.09 -4.34 -6.72
N ILE A 21 -2.30 -4.57 -5.69
CA ILE A 21 -1.88 -3.48 -4.81
C ILE A 21 -1.22 -2.45 -5.73
N GLY A 22 -1.55 -1.17 -5.52
CA GLY A 22 -1.00 -0.06 -6.29
C GLY A 22 0.52 -0.01 -6.19
N ASP A 23 1.16 1.01 -6.76
CA ASP A 23 2.62 1.00 -6.91
C ASP A 23 3.40 1.16 -5.59
N MET A 24 2.73 1.47 -4.47
CA MET A 24 3.32 1.64 -3.15
C MET A 24 2.27 1.50 -2.04
N VAL A 25 2.70 1.05 -0.85
CA VAL A 25 1.91 1.05 0.38
C VAL A 25 2.48 2.07 1.36
N LEU A 26 1.59 2.91 1.91
CA LEU A 26 1.92 3.86 2.96
C LEU A 26 1.36 3.39 4.29
N PHE A 27 2.21 3.33 5.31
CA PHE A 27 1.83 3.06 6.68
C PHE A 27 1.98 4.29 7.55
N SER A 28 1.01 4.52 8.42
CA SER A 28 1.16 5.45 9.54
C SER A 28 2.22 4.91 10.50
N ASN A 29 3.07 5.78 11.03
CA ASN A 29 4.01 5.41 12.09
C ASN A 29 3.33 4.85 13.35
N ARG A 30 2.03 5.10 13.57
CA ARG A 30 1.27 4.54 14.71
C ARG A 30 1.15 3.02 14.71
N ILE A 31 1.30 2.38 13.55
CA ILE A 31 1.19 0.93 13.47
C ILE A 31 2.50 0.23 13.85
N LEU A 32 3.56 1.00 14.13
CA LEU A 32 4.86 0.47 14.51
C LEU A 32 4.99 0.30 16.03
N ASN A 33 5.87 -0.60 16.43
CA ASN A 33 6.32 -0.71 17.81
C ASN A 33 7.15 0.51 18.24
N GLU A 34 7.50 0.58 19.52
CA GLU A 34 8.23 1.72 20.10
C GLU A 34 9.61 1.98 19.44
N ASP A 35 10.17 0.95 18.80
CA ASP A 35 11.46 1.03 18.10
C ASP A 35 11.33 1.36 16.60
N ASP A 36 10.12 1.60 16.08
CA ASP A 36 9.83 1.85 14.66
C ASP A 36 10.28 0.72 13.70
N THR A 37 10.40 -0.52 14.19
CA THR A 37 11.00 -1.65 13.44
C THR A 37 9.98 -2.69 12.98
N LEU A 38 8.96 -2.95 13.81
CA LEU A 38 7.93 -3.96 13.59
C LEU A 38 6.56 -3.32 13.63
N THR A 39 5.60 -3.91 12.94
CA THR A 39 4.19 -3.56 13.11
C THR A 39 3.60 -4.17 14.38
N LEU A 40 2.37 -3.78 14.72
CA LEU A 40 1.56 -4.41 15.77
C LEU A 40 1.39 -5.94 15.59
N ASP A 41 1.59 -6.46 14.38
CA ASP A 41 1.49 -7.88 14.05
C ASP A 41 2.87 -8.59 14.05
N ASP A 42 3.91 -7.99 14.64
CA ASP A 42 5.29 -8.49 14.67
C ASP A 42 5.91 -8.72 13.28
N MET A 43 5.47 -7.95 12.27
CA MET A 43 6.05 -7.99 10.93
C MET A 43 6.96 -6.79 10.70
N THR A 44 8.16 -7.03 10.18
CA THR A 44 9.02 -5.94 9.68
C THR A 44 8.43 -5.35 8.41
N LEU A 45 8.69 -4.06 8.17
CA LEU A 45 8.33 -3.39 6.91
C LEU A 45 8.89 -4.10 5.68
N GLY A 46 10.10 -4.69 5.81
CA GLY A 46 10.74 -5.48 4.77
C GLY A 46 9.96 -6.77 4.44
N GLN A 47 9.47 -7.49 5.45
CA GLN A 47 8.63 -8.67 5.25
C GLN A 47 7.31 -8.31 4.55
N ILE A 48 6.70 -7.20 4.93
CA ILE A 48 5.46 -6.73 4.28
C ILE A 48 5.74 -6.34 2.84
N SER A 49 6.75 -5.52 2.59
CA SER A 49 7.18 -5.13 1.23
C SER A 49 7.44 -6.34 0.35
N HIS A 50 8.16 -7.34 0.87
CA HIS A 50 8.42 -8.59 0.16
C HIS A 50 7.14 -9.37 -0.16
N ALA A 51 6.21 -9.48 0.80
CA ALA A 51 4.95 -10.20 0.62
C ALA A 51 3.99 -9.51 -0.38
N LEU A 52 4.04 -8.18 -0.44
CA LEU A 52 3.18 -7.36 -1.31
C LEU A 52 3.81 -7.05 -2.68
N GLU A 53 5.11 -7.36 -2.85
CA GLU A 53 5.90 -7.07 -4.06
C GLU A 53 5.89 -5.58 -4.47
N VAL A 54 5.69 -4.69 -3.49
CA VAL A 54 5.69 -3.23 -3.69
C VAL A 54 6.41 -2.53 -2.55
N PRO A 55 7.01 -1.36 -2.80
CA PRO A 55 7.59 -0.54 -1.75
C PRO A 55 6.59 -0.24 -0.63
N VAL A 56 7.08 -0.32 0.60
CA VAL A 56 6.37 0.12 1.80
C VAL A 56 7.12 1.33 2.36
N ARG A 57 6.39 2.40 2.70
CA ARG A 57 6.95 3.57 3.38
C ARG A 57 6.15 3.91 4.63
N VAL A 58 6.86 4.41 5.63
CA VAL A 58 6.25 4.98 6.83
C VAL A 58 6.07 6.47 6.63
N VAL A 59 4.91 6.97 6.98
CA VAL A 59 4.55 8.39 6.95
C VAL A 59 3.99 8.78 8.30
N GLY A 60 4.16 10.05 8.67
CA GLY A 60 3.47 10.59 9.84
C GLY A 60 1.97 10.73 9.60
N ASP A 61 1.23 10.99 10.68
CA ASP A 61 -0.24 10.96 10.67
C ASP A 61 -0.90 12.22 10.15
N SER A 62 -0.12 13.19 9.67
CA SER A 62 -0.69 14.40 9.11
C SER A 62 -1.09 14.19 7.64
N PRO A 63 -2.21 14.79 7.18
CA PRO A 63 -2.54 14.78 5.76
C PRO A 63 -1.41 15.33 4.89
N ALA A 64 -0.69 16.35 5.37
CA ALA A 64 0.44 16.95 4.66
C ALA A 64 1.54 15.93 4.36
N GLU A 65 1.97 15.14 5.34
CA GLU A 65 3.00 14.11 5.14
C GLU A 65 2.54 13.01 4.19
N PHE A 66 1.26 12.63 4.25
CA PHE A 66 0.67 11.68 3.32
C PHE A 66 0.74 12.21 1.87
N PHE A 67 0.36 13.47 1.65
CA PHE A 67 0.40 14.10 0.32
C PHE A 67 1.84 14.29 -0.19
N THR A 68 2.80 14.60 0.69
CA THR A 68 4.21 14.65 0.33
C THR A 68 4.72 13.29 -0.14
N ALA A 69 4.34 12.20 0.53
CA ALA A 69 4.79 10.87 0.18
C ALA A 69 4.30 10.39 -1.20
N ILE A 70 3.11 10.82 -1.63
CA ILE A 70 2.53 10.46 -2.94
C ILE A 70 2.95 11.39 -4.08
N ASN A 71 3.24 12.67 -3.81
CA ASN A 71 3.63 13.63 -4.85
C ASN A 71 5.10 13.50 -5.32
N HIS A 72 5.90 12.73 -4.58
CA HIS A 72 7.29 12.39 -4.93
C HIS A 72 7.45 10.90 -5.29
N GLY A 73 6.34 10.25 -5.67
CA GLY A 73 6.30 8.86 -6.17
C GLY A 73 6.47 8.78 -7.67
#